data_AF-B6DXC9-F1
#
_entry.id   AF-B6DXC9-F1
#
_cell.length_a   1.000
_cell.length_b   1.000
_cell.length_c   1.000
_cell.angle_alpha   90.00
_cell.angle_beta   90.00
_cell.angle_gamma   90.00
#
_symmetry.space_group_name_H-M   'P 1'
#
loop_
_entity.id
_entity.type
_entity.pdbx_description
1 polymer ?
#
loop_
_entity_poly.entity_id
_entity_poly.type
_entity_poly.pdbx_seq_one_letter_code
_entity_poly.pdbx_strand_id
1 'polypeptide(L)'
;MVLLDGGNICAGALIAEDWVLTAAHCSLNQKSQIILGAHSRNKEEPEKQIMFVKKEFPYPCYDPDTHEGDLKLLKLNKKATLNKNVAILQLPKEGDDVKPG
;
A
#
# COMPACT_ATOMS: atom_id res chain seq x y z
N MET A 1 -5.15 3.82 5.44
CA MET A 1 -4.05 4.34 4.61
C MET A 1 -2.76 3.67 5.05
N VAL A 2 -1.88 3.34 4.11
CA VAL A 2 -0.56 2.75 4.34
C VAL A 2 0.49 3.72 3.82
N LEU A 3 1.50 4.02 4.61
CA LEU A 3 2.64 4.85 4.22
C LEU A 3 3.80 3.93 3.79
N LEU A 4 4.35 4.20 2.61
CA LEU A 4 5.50 3.51 2.05
C LEU A 4 6.69 4.46 2.16
N ASP A 5 7.57 4.24 3.15
CA ASP A 5 8.72 5.11 3.42
C ASP A 5 10.02 4.43 2.98
N GLY A 6 10.66 4.98 1.94
CA GLY A 6 11.83 4.42 1.27
C GLY A 6 12.66 5.50 0.60
N GLY A 7 13.07 5.28 -0.67
CA GLY A 7 13.78 6.31 -1.44
C GLY A 7 12.90 7.52 -1.79
N ASN A 8 11.62 7.27 -2.10
CA ASN A 8 10.56 8.26 -2.24
C ASN A 8 9.36 7.82 -1.38
N ILE A 9 8.44 8.74 -1.10
CA ILE A 9 7.24 8.46 -0.31
C ILE A 9 6.10 8.09 -1.28
N CYS A 10 5.46 6.96 -1.01
CA CYS A 10 4.20 6.58 -1.64
C CYS A 10 3.14 6.24 -0.58
N ALA A 11 1.90 6.11 -1.03
CA ALA A 11 0.79 5.64 -0.22
C ALA A 11 0.21 4.33 -0.78
N GLY A 12 -0.57 3.64 0.03
CA GLY A 12 -1.31 2.45 -0.39
C GLY A 12 -2.52 2.18 0.48
N ALA A 13 -3.23 1.12 0.13
CA ALA A 13 -4.39 0.61 0.87
C ALA A 13 -4.12 -0.82 1.35
N LEU A 14 -4.41 -1.10 2.62
CA LEU A 14 -4.44 -2.47 3.13
C LEU A 14 -5.73 -3.12 2.64
N ILE A 15 -5.62 -4.13 1.77
CA ILE A 15 -6.77 -4.82 1.17
C ILE A 15 -6.99 -6.23 1.75
N ALA A 16 -5.99 -6.75 2.47
CA ALA A 16 -6.10 -7.90 3.36
C ALA A 16 -5.01 -7.80 4.43
N GLU A 17 -5.05 -8.59 5.51
CA GLU A 17 -4.13 -8.48 6.64
C GLU A 17 -2.64 -8.47 6.27
N ASP A 18 -2.26 -9.10 5.16
CA ASP A 18 -0.89 -9.17 4.67
C ASP A 18 -0.73 -8.73 3.20
N TRP A 19 -1.67 -7.94 2.69
CA TRP A 19 -1.66 -7.42 1.31
C TRP A 19 -1.95 -5.92 1.25
N VAL A 20 -1.03 -5.20 0.61
CA VAL A 20 -1.18 -3.76 0.32
C VAL A 20 -1.29 -3.55 -1.19
N LEU A 21 -2.27 -2.77 -1.62
CA LEU A 21 -2.37 -2.23 -2.97
C LEU A 21 -1.71 -0.85 -3.03
N THR A 22 -0.86 -0.64 -4.02
CA THR A 22 -0.16 0.63 -4.30
C THR A 22 -0.01 0.81 -5.82
N ALA A 23 0.57 1.92 -6.26
CA ALA A 23 0.98 2.11 -7.64
C ALA A 23 2.25 1.31 -7.99
N ALA A 24 2.38 0.90 -9.25
CA ALA A 24 3.54 0.17 -9.78
C ALA A 24 4.79 1.04 -9.84
N HIS A 25 4.66 2.32 -10.19
CA HIS A 25 5.78 3.26 -10.27
C HIS A 25 6.45 3.52 -8.90
N CYS A 26 5.77 3.21 -7.79
CA CYS A 26 6.31 3.34 -6.44
C CYS A 26 7.48 2.38 -6.23
N SER A 27 8.70 2.89 -6.37
CA SER A 27 9.93 2.10 -6.21
C SER A 27 10.22 1.85 -4.73
N LEU A 28 10.37 0.57 -4.37
CA LEU A 28 10.76 0.13 -3.04
C LEU A 28 12.15 -0.48 -3.09
N ASN A 29 12.86 -0.41 -1.97
CA ASN A 29 14.14 -1.06 -1.75
C ASN A 29 14.07 -1.92 -0.48
N GLN A 30 15.14 -2.68 -0.20
CA GLN A 30 15.18 -3.59 0.95
C GLN A 30 15.01 -2.89 2.33
N LYS A 31 15.23 -1.57 2.40
CA LYS A 31 15.06 -0.77 3.62
C LYS A 31 13.69 -0.10 3.69
N SER A 32 12.85 -0.24 2.67
CA SER A 32 11.56 0.44 2.61
C SER A 32 10.60 -0.13 3.65
N GLN A 33 10.01 0.77 4.42
CA GLN A 33 9.08 0.46 5.49
C GLN A 33 7.64 0.59 5.00
N ILE A 34 6.81 -0.38 5.38
CA ILE A 34 5.37 -0.36 5.16
C ILE A 34 4.74 -0.02 6.51
N ILE A 35 4.24 1.21 6.66
CA ILE A 35 3.79 1.76 7.93
C ILE A 35 2.27 1.90 7.91
N LEU A 36 1.60 1.14 8.77
CA LEU A 36 0.14 1.22 8.98
C LEU A 36 -0.17 1.95 10.27
N GLY A 37 -1.40 2.49 10.37
CA GLY A 37 -1.87 3.16 11.59
C GLY A 37 -1.21 4.52 11.85
N ALA A 38 -0.40 5.01 10.91
CA ALA A 38 0.27 6.30 11.01
C ALA A 38 -0.69 7.47 10.72
N HIS A 39 -0.58 8.52 11.53
CA HIS A 39 -1.11 9.84 11.20
C HIS A 39 0.03 10.81 10.88
N SER A 40 1.04 10.87 11.73
CA SER A 40 2.28 11.61 11.46
C SER A 40 3.33 10.69 10.85
N ARG A 41 4.04 11.15 9.80
CA ARG A 41 5.21 10.42 9.30
C ARG A 41 6.34 10.35 10.34
N ASN A 42 6.66 11.49 10.97
CA ASN A 42 7.89 11.65 11.74
C ASN A 42 7.74 11.34 13.25
N LYS A 43 6.53 11.50 13.81
CA LYS A 43 6.32 11.25 15.24
C LYS A 43 6.22 9.75 15.53
N GLU A 44 6.71 9.34 16.68
CA GLU A 44 6.40 8.01 17.20
C GLU A 44 4.94 7.98 17.66
N GLU A 45 4.20 6.98 17.21
CA GLU A 45 2.79 6.77 17.51
C GLU A 45 2.62 5.29 17.89
N PRO A 46 2.02 4.97 19.05
CA PRO A 46 1.85 3.58 19.48
C PRO A 46 0.96 2.77 18.54
N GLU A 47 0.13 3.44 17.72
CA GLU A 47 -0.72 2.84 16.70
C GLU A 47 0.07 2.35 15.47
N LYS A 48 1.31 2.85 15.27
CA LYS A 48 2.11 2.51 14.10
C LYS A 48 2.53 1.04 14.10
N GLN A 49 2.27 0.38 12.99
CA GLN A 49 2.78 -0.95 12.70
C GLN A 49 3.77 -0.86 11.56
N ILE A 50 5.05 -1.03 11.87
CA ILE A 50 6.13 -1.06 10.88
C ILE A 50 6.31 -2.51 10.40
N MET A 51 6.21 -2.68 9.09
CA MET A 51 6.28 -3.96 8.39
C MET A 51 7.21 -3.85 7.19
N PHE A 52 7.56 -5.00 6.61
CA PHE A 52 8.43 -5.07 5.44
C PHE A 52 7.79 -5.90 4.34
N VAL A 53 8.18 -5.65 3.10
CA VAL A 53 7.71 -6.40 1.94
C VAL A 53 8.40 -7.76 1.89
N LYS A 54 7.61 -8.82 1.81
CA LYS A 54 8.09 -10.19 1.52
C LYS A 54 8.27 -10.39 0.02
N LYS A 55 7.34 -9.87 -0.79
CA LYS A 55 7.36 -9.99 -2.24
C LYS A 55 6.51 -8.90 -2.90
N GLU A 56 6.98 -8.41 -4.03
CA GLU A 56 6.28 -7.46 -4.89
C GLU A 56 5.63 -8.16 -6.08
N PHE A 57 4.46 -7.68 -6.49
CA PHE A 57 3.68 -8.17 -7.61
C PHE A 57 3.17 -6.96 -8.43
N PRO A 58 4.03 -6.34 -9.26
CA PRO A 58 3.59 -5.30 -10.18
C PRO A 58 2.59 -5.88 -11.19
N TYR A 59 1.64 -5.07 -11.65
CA TYR A 59 0.72 -5.47 -12.69
C TYR A 59 1.51 -5.79 -13.97
N PRO A 60 1.35 -6.99 -14.56
CA PRO A 60 2.18 -7.43 -15.69
C PRO A 60 2.07 -6.56 -16.94
N CYS A 61 0.97 -5.82 -17.09
CA CYS A 61 0.71 -4.92 -18.22
C CYS A 61 0.85 -3.44 -17.82
N TYR A 62 1.55 -3.13 -16.73
CA TYR A 62 1.90 -1.75 -16.40
C TYR A 62 2.83 -1.18 -17.50
N ASP A 63 2.43 -0.05 -18.07
CA ASP A 63 3.22 0.71 -19.04
C ASP A 63 3.79 1.96 -18.37
N PRO A 64 5.13 2.07 -18.19
CA PRO A 64 5.76 3.21 -17.54
C PRO A 64 5.74 4.50 -18.37
N ASP A 65 5.54 4.43 -19.69
CA ASP A 65 5.52 5.61 -20.56
C ASP A 65 4.14 6.28 -20.55
N THR A 66 3.06 5.48 -20.53
CA THR A 66 1.67 5.96 -20.52
C THR A 66 1.04 5.99 -19.14
N HIS A 67 1.66 5.36 -18.14
CA HIS A 67 1.11 5.07 -16.81
C HIS A 67 -0.15 4.19 -16.82
N GLU A 68 -0.43 3.50 -17.94
CA GLU A 68 -1.55 2.57 -18.01
C GLU A 68 -1.30 1.36 -17.08
N GLY A 69 -2.33 0.96 -16.33
CA GLY A 69 -2.25 -0.19 -15.43
C GLY A 69 -1.28 -0.01 -14.24
N ASP A 70 -1.10 1.23 -13.75
CA ASP A 70 -0.19 1.57 -12.65
C ASP A 70 -0.65 1.02 -11.28
N LEU A 71 -0.57 -0.30 -11.13
CA LEU A 71 -1.01 -1.06 -9.97
C LEU A 71 0.06 -2.06 -9.55
N LYS A 72 0.25 -2.22 -8.24
CA LYS A 72 1.16 -3.20 -7.65
C LYS A 72 0.62 -3.71 -6.32
N LEU A 73 0.69 -5.03 -6.14
CA LEU A 73 0.42 -5.68 -4.88
C LEU A 73 1.72 -5.94 -4.11
N LEU A 74 1.70 -5.66 -2.81
CA LEU A 74 2.79 -5.95 -1.89
C LEU A 74 2.33 -7.01 -0.90
N LYS A 75 3.02 -8.15 -0.87
CA LYS A 75 2.85 -9.15 0.18
C LYS A 75 3.71 -8.77 1.37
N LEU A 76 3.11 -8.63 2.55
CA LEU A 76 3.83 -8.30 3.78
C LEU A 76 4.52 -9.54 4.38
N ASN A 77 5.59 -9.33 5.14
CA ASN A 77 6.34 -10.39 5.81
C ASN A 77 5.60 -11.04 7.00
N LYS A 78 4.61 -10.34 7.56
CA LYS A 78 3.70 -10.80 8.62
C LYS A 78 2.31 -10.21 8.37
N LYS A 79 1.31 -10.66 9.11
CA LYS A 79 -0.04 -10.07 9.10
C LYS A 79 -0.09 -8.81 9.96
N ALA A 80 -0.83 -7.80 9.50
CA ALA A 80 -1.15 -6.61 10.25
C ALA A 80 -2.17 -6.94 11.35
N THR A 81 -2.02 -6.32 12.51
CA THR A 81 -2.98 -6.45 13.61
C THR A 81 -4.10 -5.42 13.40
N LEU A 82 -5.29 -5.88 13.05
CA LEU A 82 -6.44 -5.00 12.83
C LEU A 82 -6.90 -4.36 14.15
N ASN A 83 -7.20 -3.07 14.11
CA ASN A 83 -7.68 -2.29 15.26
C ASN A 83 -8.37 -1.00 14.78
N LYS A 84 -8.72 -0.09 15.70
CA LYS A 84 -9.40 1.17 15.37
C LYS A 84 -8.62 2.09 14.39
N ASN A 85 -7.29 1.91 14.27
CA ASN A 85 -6.40 2.71 13.42
C ASN A 85 -5.90 1.94 12.19
N VAL A 86 -6.07 0.62 12.15
CA VAL A 86 -5.64 -0.26 11.05
C VAL A 86 -6.81 -1.14 10.63
N ALA A 87 -7.38 -0.84 9.47
CA ALA A 87 -8.51 -1.56 8.90
C ALA A 87 -8.26 -1.92 7.43
N ILE A 88 -8.94 -2.98 6.97
CA ILE A 88 -8.94 -3.40 5.57
C ILE A 88 -9.92 -2.54 4.80
N LEU A 89 -9.46 -2.00 3.66
CA LEU A 89 -10.33 -1.37 2.66
C LEU A 89 -10.90 -2.46 1.75
N GLN A 90 -12.23 -2.57 1.72
CA GLN A 90 -12.91 -3.52 0.84
C GLN A 90 -12.78 -3.07 -0.61
N LEU A 91 -12.44 -4.00 -1.50
CA LEU A 91 -12.45 -3.74 -2.93
C LEU A 91 -13.90 -3.56 -3.42
N PRO A 92 -14.12 -2.78 -4.49
CA PRO A 92 -15.41 -2.73 -5.17
C PRO A 92 -15.87 -4.12 -5.59
N LYS A 93 -17.18 -4.38 -5.48
CA LYS A 93 -17.78 -5.63 -6.00
C LYS A 93 -17.89 -5.63 -7.52
N GLU A 94 -18.06 -4.43 -8.08
CA GLU A 94 -18.24 -4.16 -9.50
C GLU A 94 -17.21 -3.13 -9.94
N GLY A 95 -16.72 -3.24 -11.17
CA GLY A 95 -15.70 -2.35 -11.76
C GLY A 95 -16.33 -1.20 -12.53
N ASP A 96 -17.36 -0.57 -11.96
CA ASP A 96 -18.10 0.48 -12.63
C ASP A 96 -17.29 1.77 -12.76
N ASP A 97 -17.58 2.52 -13.84
CA ASP A 97 -17.05 3.87 -14.00
C ASP A 97 -17.77 4.83 -13.04
N VAL A 98 -16.99 5.65 -12.34
CA VAL A 98 -17.52 6.63 -11.40
C VAL A 98 -18.01 7.84 -12.19
N LYS A 99 -19.26 8.27 -11.98
CA LYS A 99 -19.80 9.44 -12.67
C LYS A 99 -18.97 10.69 -12.34
N PRO A 100 -18.72 11.57 -13.33
CA PRO A 100 -18.10 12.86 -13.05
C PRO A 100 -18.97 13.67 -12.07
N GLY A 101 -18.29 14.41 -11.19
CA GLY A 101 -18.91 15.28 -10.17
C GLY A 101 -19.40 16.61 -10.71
#